data_AF-A0A954E0M1-F1
#
_entry.id   AF-A0A954E0M1-F1
#
_cell.length_a   1.000
_cell.length_b   1.000
_cell.length_c   1.000
_cell.angle_alpha   90.00
_cell.angle_beta   90.00
_cell.angle_gamma   90.00
#
_symmetry.space_group_name_H-M   'P 1'
#
loop_
_entity.id
_entity.type
_entity.pdbx_description
1 polymer ?
#
loop_
_entity_poly.entity_id
_entity_poly.type
_entity_poly.pdbx_seq_one_letter_code
_entity_poly.pdbx_strand_id
1 'polypeptide(L)'
;MLPEDEDSRLVELARIAGTDGPEKADALFVALYQELHRRAQQKMAGQPSDHTLQPAALVHEVYVRIAAYEYTDREHFLAVASKAMHRVLVDHARRELADKRDGSATRLALDGYMDRLE
;
A
#
# COMPACT_ATOMS: atom_id res chain seq x y z
N MET A 1 -23.78 -7.59 14.44
CA MET A 1 -24.46 -8.84 14.04
C MET A 1 -24.23 -8.99 12.54
N LEU A 2 -23.30 -9.90 12.22
CA LEU A 2 -22.83 -10.48 10.94
C LEU A 2 -22.53 -9.56 9.74
N PRO A 3 -21.23 -9.40 9.43
CA PRO A 3 -20.76 -9.52 8.05
C PRO A 3 -19.57 -10.49 7.86
N GLU A 4 -19.21 -11.32 8.85
CA GLU A 4 -18.02 -12.21 8.77
C GLU A 4 -18.22 -13.48 7.91
N ASP A 5 -19.48 -13.85 7.62
CA ASP A 5 -19.82 -15.08 6.88
C ASP A 5 -19.59 -14.98 5.37
N GLU A 6 -19.68 -13.80 4.77
CA GLU A 6 -19.56 -13.64 3.31
C GLU A 6 -18.10 -13.77 2.85
N ASP A 7 -17.17 -13.10 3.53
CA ASP A 7 -15.72 -13.25 3.31
C ASP A 7 -15.28 -14.71 3.52
N SER A 8 -15.78 -15.35 4.58
CA SER A 8 -15.47 -16.75 4.89
C SER A 8 -16.01 -17.69 3.82
N ARG A 9 -17.22 -17.43 3.30
CA ARG A 9 -17.82 -18.21 2.21
C ARG A 9 -17.09 -18.01 0.89
N LEU A 10 -16.63 -16.81 0.57
CA LEU A 10 -15.86 -16.54 -0.65
C LEU A 10 -14.46 -17.16 -0.58
N VAL A 11 -13.81 -17.12 0.59
CA VAL A 11 -12.53 -17.80 0.81
C VAL A 11 -12.70 -19.33 0.72
N GLU A 12 -13.78 -19.87 1.29
CA GLU A 12 -14.08 -21.30 1.17
C GLU A 12 -14.43 -21.70 -0.27
N LEU A 13 -15.13 -20.84 -1.02
CA LEU A 13 -15.37 -21.05 -2.46
C LEU A 13 -14.06 -21.06 -3.27
N ALA A 14 -13.14 -20.14 -2.98
CA ALA A 14 -11.81 -20.15 -3.59
C ALA A 14 -11.01 -21.42 -3.25
N ARG A 15 -11.11 -21.91 -2.02
CA ARG A 15 -10.49 -23.17 -1.58
C ARG A 15 -11.11 -24.39 -2.30
N ILE A 16 -12.43 -24.46 -2.40
CA ILE A 16 -13.16 -25.55 -3.06
C ILE A 16 -12.90 -25.56 -4.57
N ALA A 17 -12.72 -24.38 -5.18
CA ALA A 17 -12.44 -24.25 -6.61
C ALA A 17 -11.09 -24.84 -7.04
N GLY A 18 -10.21 -25.23 -6.10
CA GLY A 18 -8.93 -25.86 -6.42
C GLY A 18 -7.96 -24.94 -7.17
N THR A 19 -8.11 -23.62 -7.02
CA THR A 19 -7.19 -22.65 -7.63
C THR A 19 -5.84 -22.74 -6.94
N ASP A 20 -4.84 -23.25 -7.64
CA ASP A 20 -3.42 -23.19 -7.29
C ASP A 20 -2.74 -22.02 -8.03
N GLY A 21 -1.59 -21.57 -7.52
CA GLY A 21 -0.83 -20.49 -8.16
C GLY A 21 -1.54 -19.12 -8.14
N PRO A 22 -1.29 -18.25 -9.14
CA PRO A 22 -1.75 -16.85 -9.12
C PRO A 22 -3.28 -16.69 -9.12
N GLU A 23 -4.04 -17.66 -9.64
CA GLU A 23 -5.51 -17.63 -9.63
C GLU A 23 -6.07 -17.63 -8.20
N LYS A 24 -5.34 -18.25 -7.26
CA LYS A 24 -5.69 -18.22 -5.84
C LYS A 24 -5.53 -16.83 -5.23
N ALA A 25 -4.52 -16.08 -5.66
CA ALA A 25 -4.29 -14.72 -5.20
C ALA A 25 -5.43 -13.80 -5.64
N ASP A 26 -5.93 -13.97 -6.86
CA ASP A 26 -7.05 -13.21 -7.42
C ASP A 26 -8.34 -13.50 -6.65
N ALA A 27 -8.63 -14.78 -6.42
CA ALA A 27 -9.80 -15.20 -5.66
C ALA A 27 -9.77 -14.67 -4.22
N LEU A 28 -8.61 -14.76 -3.55
CA LEU A 28 -8.42 -14.19 -2.21
C LEU A 28 -8.52 -12.67 -2.22
N PHE A 29 -8.01 -11.98 -3.25
CA PHE A 29 -8.09 -10.54 -3.35
C PHE A 29 -9.55 -10.07 -3.48
N VAL A 30 -10.33 -10.68 -4.36
CA VAL A 30 -11.76 -10.38 -4.53
C VAL A 30 -12.51 -10.67 -3.23
N ALA A 31 -12.28 -11.83 -2.62
CA ALA A 31 -12.92 -12.25 -1.39
C ALA A 31 -12.58 -11.38 -0.18
N LEU A 32 -11.42 -10.71 -0.17
CA LEU A 32 -10.92 -9.96 0.98
C LEU A 32 -10.81 -8.46 0.72
N TYR A 33 -11.35 -7.96 -0.40
CA TYR A 33 -11.20 -6.56 -0.79
C TYR A 33 -11.68 -5.59 0.29
N GLN A 34 -12.84 -5.86 0.90
CA GLN A 34 -13.39 -5.00 1.96
C GLN A 34 -12.47 -4.95 3.19
N GLU A 35 -11.93 -6.11 3.59
CA GLU A 35 -10.99 -6.19 4.70
C GLU A 35 -9.66 -5.50 4.39
N LEU A 36 -9.14 -5.66 3.16
CA LEU A 36 -7.97 -4.93 2.69
C LEU A 36 -8.19 -3.43 2.70
N HIS A 37 -9.36 -2.97 2.23
CA HIS A 37 -9.71 -1.56 2.20
C HIS A 37 -9.81 -0.96 3.60
N ARG A 38 -10.44 -1.68 4.54
CA ARG A 38 -10.49 -1.29 5.96
C ARG A 38 -9.09 -1.15 6.56
N ARG A 39 -8.20 -2.11 6.30
CA ARG A 39 -6.81 -2.06 6.76
C ARG A 39 -6.03 -0.90 6.13
N ALA A 40 -6.25 -0.61 4.85
CA ALA A 40 -5.65 0.53 4.17
C ALA A 40 -6.09 1.85 4.83
N GLN A 41 -7.38 2.03 5.08
CA GLN A 41 -7.91 3.20 5.80
C GLN A 41 -7.28 3.37 7.19
N GLN A 42 -7.21 2.30 7.98
CA GLN A 42 -6.61 2.33 9.31
C GLN A 42 -5.12 2.71 9.27
N LYS A 43 -4.36 2.14 8.33
CA LYS A 43 -2.92 2.44 8.17
C LYS A 43 -2.70 3.88 7.72
N MET A 44 -3.58 4.42 6.87
CA MET A 44 -3.51 5.79 6.38
C MET A 44 -3.96 6.82 7.41
N ALA A 45 -4.87 6.48 8.32
CA ALA A 45 -5.26 7.36 9.41
C ALA A 45 -4.09 7.78 10.34
N GLY A 46 -3.01 6.98 10.36
CA GLY A 46 -1.77 7.31 11.07
C GLY A 46 -0.74 8.10 10.26
N GLN A 47 -1.04 8.48 9.01
CA GLN A 47 -0.16 9.25 8.14
C GLN A 47 -0.49 10.75 8.20
N PRO A 48 0.48 11.65 7.89
CA PRO A 48 0.23 13.09 7.84
C PRO A 48 -0.84 13.44 6.80
N SER A 49 -1.76 14.36 7.13
CA SER A 49 -2.93 14.73 6.32
C SER A 49 -2.64 15.31 4.93
N ASP A 50 -1.37 15.57 4.61
CA ASP A 50 -0.88 16.18 3.36
C ASP A 50 -0.61 15.13 2.25
N HIS A 51 -1.03 13.87 2.43
CA HIS A 51 -0.81 12.82 1.43
C HIS A 51 -1.90 12.77 0.36
N THR A 52 -1.51 12.55 -0.91
CA THR A 52 -2.43 12.40 -2.05
C THR A 52 -2.86 10.95 -2.30
N LEU A 53 -2.18 9.99 -1.66
CA LEU A 53 -2.52 8.58 -1.78
C LEU A 53 -3.93 8.31 -1.25
N GLN A 54 -4.71 7.49 -1.96
CA GLN A 54 -6.05 7.06 -1.55
C GLN A 54 -6.01 5.60 -1.06
N PRO A 55 -6.90 5.19 -0.12
CA PRO A 55 -6.94 3.81 0.37
C PRO A 55 -7.14 2.77 -0.73
N ALA A 56 -8.01 3.06 -1.70
CA ALA A 56 -8.22 2.18 -2.85
C ALA A 56 -6.95 2.05 -3.71
N ALA A 57 -6.21 3.14 -3.93
CA ALA A 57 -4.95 3.11 -4.67
C ALA A 57 -3.90 2.25 -3.95
N LEU A 58 -3.80 2.37 -2.62
CA LEU A 58 -2.93 1.53 -1.80
C LEU A 58 -3.28 0.05 -1.93
N VAL A 59 -4.57 -0.31 -1.92
CA VAL A 59 -5.02 -1.71 -2.08
C VAL A 59 -4.62 -2.26 -3.45
N HIS A 60 -4.83 -1.51 -4.53
CA HIS A 60 -4.48 -1.94 -5.88
C HIS A 60 -2.98 -2.09 -6.07
N GLU A 61 -2.18 -1.13 -5.59
CA GLU A 61 -0.72 -1.22 -5.67
C GLU A 61 -0.18 -2.42 -4.88
N VAL A 62 -0.75 -2.70 -3.72
CA VAL A 62 -0.40 -3.87 -2.92
C VAL A 62 -0.70 -5.15 -3.67
N TYR A 63 -1.88 -5.27 -4.28
CA TYR A 63 -2.23 -6.44 -5.06
C TYR A 63 -1.26 -6.67 -6.23
N VAL A 64 -0.92 -5.63 -7.00
CA VAL A 64 0.08 -5.73 -8.08
C VAL A 64 1.42 -6.28 -7.58
N ARG A 65 1.86 -5.87 -6.37
CA ARG A 65 3.13 -6.33 -5.78
C ARG A 65 3.10 -7.77 -5.28
N ILE A 66 1.92 -8.34 -5.02
CA ILE A 66 1.79 -9.64 -4.33
C ILE A 66 1.00 -10.70 -5.12
N ALA A 67 0.41 -10.34 -6.26
CA ALA A 67 -0.43 -11.24 -7.07
C ALA A 67 0.33 -12.47 -7.60
N ALA A 68 1.64 -12.35 -7.82
CA ALA A 68 2.49 -13.45 -8.29
C ALA A 68 2.91 -14.45 -7.20
N TYR A 69 2.52 -14.23 -5.94
CA TYR A 69 2.87 -15.13 -4.84
C TYR A 69 1.83 -16.22 -4.64
N GLU A 70 2.28 -17.36 -4.11
CA GLU A 70 1.41 -18.44 -3.69
C GLU A 70 0.99 -18.27 -2.24
N TYR A 71 -0.28 -18.56 -1.96
CA TYR A 71 -0.88 -18.40 -0.64
C TYR A 71 -1.47 -19.71 -0.15
N THR A 72 -1.16 -20.06 1.09
CA THR A 72 -1.72 -21.24 1.75
C THR A 72 -3.17 -20.97 2.14
N ASP A 73 -3.43 -19.80 2.71
CA ASP A 73 -4.70 -19.41 3.30
C ASP A 73 -4.87 -17.88 3.39
N ARG A 74 -6.05 -17.47 3.87
CA ARG A 74 -6.44 -16.07 4.10
C ARG A 74 -5.48 -15.32 5.02
N GLU A 75 -5.02 -15.94 6.10
CA GLU A 75 -4.16 -15.28 7.09
C GLU A 75 -2.80 -14.98 6.49
N HIS A 76 -2.23 -15.95 5.75
CA HIS A 76 -0.99 -15.73 5.01
C HIS A 76 -1.12 -14.57 4.01
N PHE A 77 -2.19 -14.54 3.21
CA PHE A 77 -2.45 -13.45 2.27
C PHE A 77 -2.57 -12.08 2.96
N LEU A 78 -3.38 -11.98 4.02
CA LEU A 78 -3.56 -10.73 4.76
C LEU A 78 -2.28 -10.26 5.44
N ALA A 79 -1.43 -11.18 5.93
CA ALA A 79 -0.14 -10.86 6.52
C ALA A 79 0.83 -10.29 5.47
N VAL A 80 0.91 -10.91 4.29
CA VAL A 80 1.73 -10.43 3.16
C VAL A 80 1.24 -9.07 2.67
N ALA A 81 -0.07 -8.92 2.45
CA ALA A 81 -0.68 -7.65 2.05
C ALA A 81 -0.41 -6.53 3.06
N SER A 82 -0.54 -6.81 4.36
CA SER A 82 -0.28 -5.81 5.41
C SER A 82 1.17 -5.33 5.45
N LYS A 83 2.13 -6.22 5.14
CA LYS A 83 3.56 -5.88 5.00
C LYS A 83 3.82 -5.06 3.74
N ALA A 84 3.21 -5.45 2.62
CA ALA A 84 3.29 -4.70 1.36
C ALA A 84 2.72 -3.28 1.50
N MET A 85 1.56 -3.12 2.17
CA MET A 85 0.96 -1.81 2.46
C MET A 85 1.93 -0.89 3.21
N HIS A 86 2.61 -1.43 4.23
CA HIS A 86 3.59 -0.65 4.99
C HIS A 86 4.75 -0.18 4.09
N ARG A 87 5.26 -1.05 3.21
CA ARG A 87 6.32 -0.68 2.26
C ARG A 87 5.86 0.42 1.31
N VAL A 88 4.67 0.29 0.70
CA VAL A 88 4.10 1.32 -0.19
C VAL A 88 4.02 2.67 0.53
N LEU A 89 3.47 2.71 1.75
CA LEU A 89 3.33 3.93 2.53
C LEU A 89 4.69 4.57 2.87
N VAL A 90 5.68 3.76 3.24
CA VAL A 90 7.04 4.24 3.50
C VAL A 90 7.70 4.78 2.24
N ASP A 91 7.55 4.08 1.11
CA ASP A 91 8.08 4.53 -0.18
C ASP A 91 7.46 5.86 -0.60
N HIS A 92 6.14 6.01 -0.42
CA HIS A 92 5.42 7.24 -0.71
C HIS A 92 5.90 8.40 0.18
N ALA A 93 5.97 8.19 1.51
CA ALA A 93 6.48 9.21 2.43
C ALA A 93 7.94 9.60 2.14
N ARG A 94 8.78 8.66 1.71
CA ARG A 94 10.17 8.94 1.31
C ARG A 94 10.25 9.82 0.06
N ARG A 95 9.40 9.57 -0.94
CA ARG A 95 9.34 10.35 -2.19
C ARG A 95 8.89 11.78 -1.92
N GLU A 96 7.82 11.96 -1.14
CA GLU A 96 7.33 13.27 -0.72
C GLU A 96 8.44 14.11 -0.04
N LEU A 97 9.24 13.49 0.83
CA LEU A 97 10.37 14.16 1.48
C LEU A 97 11.52 14.51 0.52
N ALA A 98 11.75 13.70 -0.52
CA ALA A 98 12.75 13.99 -1.54
C ALA A 98 12.28 15.15 -2.44
N ASP A 99 11.03 15.11 -2.90
CA ASP A 99 10.43 16.15 -3.74
C ASP A 99 10.39 17.50 -3.01
N LYS A 100 10.09 17.50 -1.69
CA LYS A 100 10.15 18.70 -0.84
C LYS A 100 11.57 19.27 -0.71
N ARG A 101 12.62 18.44 -0.80
CA ARG A 101 14.03 18.88 -0.76
C ARG A 101 14.46 19.50 -2.09
N ASP A 102 14.05 18.94 -3.23
CA ASP A 102 14.33 19.54 -4.54
C ASP A 102 13.53 20.84 -4.76
N GLY A 103 12.34 20.96 -4.16
CA GLY A 103 11.60 22.23 -4.09
C GLY A 103 12.20 23.28 -3.14
N SER A 104 12.96 22.85 -2.12
CA SER A 104 13.65 23.74 -1.16
C SER A 104 15.08 24.09 -1.58
N ALA A 105 15.59 23.50 -2.67
CA ALA A 105 16.88 23.84 -3.25
C ALA A 105 16.88 25.18 -4.04
N THR A 106 15.71 25.82 -4.20
CA THR A 106 15.60 27.14 -4.86
C THR A 106 15.12 28.21 -3.87
N ARG A 107 16.09 28.81 -3.16
CA ARG A 107 16.19 30.22 -2.68
C ARG A 107 17.04 30.32 -1.39
N LEU A 108 18.26 29.81 -1.45
CA LEU A 108 19.37 30.52 -0.81
C LEU A 108 20.18 31.10 -1.96
N ALA A 109 19.73 32.25 -2.45
CA ALA A 109 20.60 33.14 -3.20
C ALA A 109 21.75 33.51 -2.25
N LEU A 110 22.85 32.77 -2.33
CA LEU A 110 24.17 33.24 -1.91
C LEU A 110 24.71 34.20 -2.98
N ASP A 111 23.85 35.11 -3.47
CA ASP A 111 24.24 36.24 -4.29
C ASP A 111 24.51 37.40 -3.32
N GLY A 112 25.66 37.30 -2.66
CA GLY A 112 26.02 38.17 -1.54
C GLY A 112 27.43 37.97 -1.01
N TYR A 113 28.34 37.42 -1.82
CA TYR A 113 29.77 37.42 -1.49
C TYR A 113 30.62 37.78 -2.71
N MET A 114 30.34 38.95 -3.28
CA MET A 114 31.39 39.76 -3.91
C MET A 114 31.96 40.67 -2.83
N ASP A 115 32.96 40.19 -2.09
CA ASP A 115 34.01 41.07 -1.58
C ASP A 115 35.30 40.24 -1.43
N ARG A 116 36.33 40.70 -2.12
CA ARG A 116 37.75 40.36 -1.93
C ARG A 116 38.22 39.03 -2.56
N LEU A 117 38.89 39.12 -3.71
CA LEU A 117 40.36 39.11 -3.78
C LEU A 117 40.83 39.17 -5.24
N GLU A 118 41.79 40.08 -5.46
CA GLU A 118 42.67 40.32 -6.62
C GLU A 118 42.17 41.25 -7.75
#